data_AF-A0A139ADT3-F1
#
_entry.id   AF-A0A139ADT3-F1
#
_cell.length_a   1.000
_cell.length_b   1.000
_cell.length_c   1.000
_cell.angle_alpha   90.00
_cell.angle_beta   90.00
_cell.angle_gamma   90.00
#
_symmetry.space_group_name_H-M   'P 1'
#
loop_
_entity.id
_entity.type
_entity.pdbx_description
1 polymer ?
#
loop_
_entity_poly.entity_id
_entity_poly.type
_entity_poly.pdbx_seq_one_letter_code
_entity_poly.pdbx_strand_id
1 'polypeptide(L)'
;MQRRRNPFRGRTGGAGGARVIELGAGTGLLGLVVPRTFPVAEVVLTDKLGSLDLLRFNAEKNCVDAWRDGKVRMDELMWGAEKRAQELGTFDVIVVADCVSFSERRGPEAEGANQAKPSEVESRHARHRGKRDPSRKCR
;
A
#
# COMPACT_ATOMS: atom_id res chain seq x y z
N MET A 1 -18.60 -6.63 -30.11
CA MET A 1 -17.81 -7.03 -28.93
C MET A 1 -16.67 -6.02 -28.75
N GLN A 2 -16.83 -4.98 -27.91
CA GLN A 2 -15.78 -3.97 -27.71
C GLN A 2 -14.67 -4.57 -26.84
N ARG A 3 -13.44 -4.62 -27.36
CA ARG A 3 -12.27 -5.02 -26.57
C ARG A 3 -12.09 -3.99 -25.45
N ARG A 4 -12.19 -4.42 -24.19
CA ARG A 4 -11.89 -3.56 -23.03
C ARG A 4 -10.42 -3.14 -23.12
N ARG A 5 -10.13 -1.84 -23.04
CA ARG A 5 -8.75 -1.33 -22.98
C ARG A 5 -8.12 -1.76 -21.65
N ASN A 6 -6.88 -2.23 -21.67
CA ASN A 6 -6.13 -2.52 -20.43
C ASN A 6 -5.88 -1.18 -19.70
N PRO A 7 -6.41 -0.99 -18.48
CA PRO A 7 -6.24 0.27 -17.73
C PRO A 7 -4.78 0.52 -17.32
N PHE A 8 -3.92 -0.50 -17.36
CA PHE A 8 -2.50 -0.39 -17.05
C PHE A 8 -1.62 -0.03 -18.27
N ARG A 9 -2.23 0.28 -19.43
CA ARG A 9 -1.53 0.92 -20.55
C ARG A 9 -1.60 2.44 -20.38
N GLY A 10 -0.48 3.15 -20.54
CA GLY A 10 -0.43 4.61 -20.43
C GLY A 10 -1.38 5.31 -21.41
N ARG A 11 -2.03 6.40 -20.96
CA ARG A 11 -3.02 7.16 -21.75
C ARG A 11 -2.44 7.87 -22.98
N THR A 12 -1.14 8.13 -23.01
CA THR A 12 -0.51 8.99 -24.04
C THR A 12 0.02 8.25 -25.26
N GLY A 13 -0.14 6.92 -25.37
CA GLY A 13 0.30 6.17 -26.55
C GLY A 13 1.82 6.10 -26.76
N GLY A 14 2.61 6.74 -25.90
CA GLY A 14 4.07 6.59 -25.84
C GLY A 14 4.50 5.33 -25.08
N ALA A 15 5.81 5.08 -25.02
CA ALA A 15 6.41 3.89 -24.40
C ALA A 15 6.20 3.75 -22.86
N GLY A 16 5.51 4.69 -22.21
CA GLY A 16 5.28 4.71 -20.77
C GLY A 16 4.09 3.85 -20.33
N GLY A 17 4.21 3.17 -19.18
CA GLY A 17 3.09 2.47 -18.55
C GLY A 17 2.18 3.40 -17.75
N ALA A 18 1.13 2.83 -17.16
CA ALA A 18 0.17 3.59 -16.35
C ALA A 18 0.79 4.11 -15.05
N ARG A 19 0.39 5.32 -14.65
CA ARG A 19 0.65 5.87 -13.31
C ARG A 19 -0.44 5.40 -12.35
N VAL A 20 -0.05 4.67 -11.32
CA VAL A 20 -0.94 4.04 -10.35
C VAL A 20 -0.70 4.67 -8.98
N ILE A 21 -1.78 4.98 -8.27
CA ILE A 21 -1.73 5.35 -6.85
C ILE A 21 -2.52 4.35 -6.02
N GLU A 22 -1.92 3.88 -4.93
CA GLU A 22 -2.61 3.13 -3.89
C GLU A 22 -2.93 4.06 -2.71
N LEU A 23 -4.21 4.14 -2.34
CA LEU A 23 -4.68 4.91 -1.18
C LEU A 23 -4.82 3.98 0.03
N GLY A 24 -4.27 4.39 1.19
CA GLY A 24 -4.34 3.59 2.41
C GLY A 24 -3.59 2.25 2.27
N ALA A 25 -2.36 2.32 1.78
CA ALA A 25 -1.59 1.15 1.38
C ALA A 25 -1.31 0.16 2.53
N GLY A 26 -1.24 0.62 3.78
CA GLY A 26 -0.94 -0.20 4.95
C GLY A 26 0.39 -0.96 4.80
N THR A 27 0.31 -2.25 4.44
CA THR A 27 1.50 -3.07 4.13
C THR A 27 2.01 -2.91 2.70
N GLY A 28 1.22 -2.31 1.80
CA GLY A 28 1.55 -2.09 0.39
C GLY A 28 1.34 -3.31 -0.50
N LEU A 29 0.61 -4.33 -0.05
CA LEU A 29 0.47 -5.59 -0.80
C LEU A 29 -0.06 -5.38 -2.22
N LEU A 30 -1.14 -4.61 -2.39
CA LEU A 30 -1.78 -4.44 -3.69
C LEU A 30 -0.88 -3.67 -4.65
N GLY A 31 -0.35 -2.52 -4.23
CA GLY A 31 0.54 -1.71 -5.06
C GLY A 31 1.90 -2.37 -5.33
N LEU A 32 2.44 -3.20 -4.43
CA LEU A 32 3.66 -3.96 -4.68
C LEU A 32 3.47 -5.12 -5.66
N VAL A 33 2.25 -5.61 -5.89
CA VAL A 33 1.97 -6.62 -6.92
C VAL A 33 1.92 -5.98 -8.31
N VAL A 34 1.45 -4.75 -8.43
CA VAL A 34 1.29 -4.03 -9.70
C VAL A 34 2.56 -4.05 -10.58
N PRO A 35 3.76 -3.65 -10.13
CA PRO A 35 4.94 -3.62 -10.99
C PRO A 35 5.44 -5.02 -11.38
N ARG A 36 5.03 -6.07 -10.66
CA ARG A 36 5.35 -7.47 -11.04
C ARG A 36 4.46 -7.97 -12.17
N THR A 37 3.20 -7.55 -12.20
CA THR A 37 2.24 -7.92 -13.24
C THR A 37 2.32 -6.97 -14.44
N PHE A 38 2.66 -5.70 -14.21
CA PHE A 38 2.72 -4.62 -15.20
C PHE A 38 4.07 -3.89 -15.09
N PRO A 39 5.17 -4.43 -15.66
CA PRO A 39 6.54 -3.91 -15.42
C PRO A 39 6.82 -2.49 -15.90
N VAL A 40 5.92 -1.92 -16.71
CA VAL A 40 6.00 -0.53 -17.21
C VAL A 40 5.23 0.44 -16.34
N ALA A 41 4.41 -0.04 -15.40
CA ALA A 41 3.62 0.81 -14.52
C ALA A 41 4.48 1.46 -13.44
N GLU A 42 4.17 2.70 -13.13
CA GLU A 42 4.74 3.46 -12.01
C GLU A 42 3.72 3.50 -10.89
N VAL A 43 4.16 3.24 -9.66
CA VAL A 43 3.29 3.08 -8.50
C VAL A 43 3.70 4.03 -7.39
N VAL A 44 2.70 4.72 -6.85
CA VAL A 44 2.81 5.55 -5.65
C VAL A 44 1.99 4.91 -4.54
N LEU A 45 2.67 4.39 -3.53
CA LEU A 45 2.03 3.86 -2.33
C LEU A 45 1.80 5.01 -1.36
N THR A 46 0.56 5.23 -0.95
CA THR A 46 0.24 6.32 -0.01
C THR A 46 -0.46 5.84 1.23
N ASP A 47 -0.07 6.42 2.37
CA ASP A 47 -0.65 6.16 3.69
C ASP A 47 -0.30 7.33 4.63
N LYS A 48 -0.65 7.23 5.93
CA LYS A 48 -0.21 8.19 6.96
C LYS A 48 1.30 8.10 7.19
N LEU A 49 1.92 9.19 7.65
CA LEU A 49 3.37 9.25 7.90
C LEU A 49 3.92 8.06 8.69
N GLY A 50 3.20 7.62 9.74
CA GLY A 50 3.60 6.51 10.60
C GLY A 50 3.64 5.13 9.92
N SER A 51 3.11 5.00 8.70
CA SER A 51 3.10 3.76 7.92
C SER A 51 4.22 3.72 6.86
N LEU A 52 4.91 4.85 6.58
CA LEU A 52 5.86 4.92 5.47
C LEU A 52 7.09 4.02 5.66
N ASP A 53 7.60 3.88 6.89
CA ASP A 53 8.73 3.00 7.18
C ASP A 53 8.38 1.52 6.92
N LEU A 54 7.15 1.11 7.25
CA LEU A 54 6.65 -0.23 6.96
C LEU A 54 6.55 -0.46 5.45
N LEU A 55 5.99 0.50 4.71
CA LEU A 55 5.90 0.41 3.25
C LEU A 55 7.29 0.30 2.61
N ARG A 56 8.24 1.10 3.07
CA ARG A 56 9.64 1.05 2.61
C ARG A 56 10.26 -0.31 2.87
N PHE A 57 10.15 -0.81 4.10
CA PHE A 57 10.64 -2.13 4.48
C PHE A 57 10.05 -3.23 3.57
N ASN A 58 8.73 -3.19 3.33
CA ASN A 58 8.08 -4.18 2.49
C ASN A 58 8.51 -4.08 1.02
N ALA A 59 8.67 -2.88 0.46
CA ALA A 59 9.16 -2.70 -0.90
C ALA A 59 10.58 -3.22 -1.06
N GLU A 60 11.47 -2.92 -0.13
CA GLU A 60 12.85 -3.41 -0.12
C GLU A 60 12.95 -4.93 -0.01
N LYS A 61 11.96 -5.61 0.59
CA LYS A 61 11.94 -7.07 0.67
C LYS A 61 11.31 -7.75 -0.54
N ASN A 62 10.39 -7.07 -1.23
CA ASN A 62 9.49 -7.72 -2.18
C ASN A 62 9.71 -7.25 -3.62
N CYS A 63 10.08 -5.98 -3.82
CA CYS A 63 10.15 -5.35 -5.14
C CYS A 63 11.46 -4.58 -5.32
N VAL A 64 12.59 -5.19 -4.96
CA VAL A 64 13.92 -4.57 -4.99
C VAL A 64 14.21 -3.87 -6.32
N ASP A 65 13.95 -4.53 -7.45
CA ASP A 65 14.24 -3.97 -8.77
C ASP A 65 13.34 -2.77 -9.08
N ALA A 66 12.02 -2.91 -8.89
CA ALA A 66 11.07 -1.82 -9.13
C ALA A 66 11.28 -0.65 -8.14
N TRP A 67 11.73 -0.93 -6.92
CA TRP A 67 12.13 0.08 -5.94
C TRP A 67 13.40 0.82 -6.37
N ARG A 68 14.44 0.08 -6.77
CA ARG A 68 15.71 0.64 -7.27
C ARG A 68 15.55 1.46 -8.55
N ASP A 69 14.68 1.01 -9.44
CA ASP A 69 14.35 1.68 -10.70
C ASP A 69 13.44 2.91 -10.51
N GLY A 70 13.00 3.21 -9.28
CA GLY A 70 12.10 4.32 -8.98
C GLY A 70 10.67 4.11 -9.48
N LYS A 71 10.31 2.91 -9.94
CA LYS A 71 8.95 2.56 -10.39
C LYS A 71 7.98 2.40 -9.23
N VAL A 72 8.48 2.15 -8.02
CA VAL A 72 7.68 2.19 -6.79
C VAL A 72 8.23 3.32 -5.93
N ARG A 73 7.35 4.21 -5.49
CA ARG A 73 7.67 5.25 -4.50
C ARG A 73 6.59 5.31 -3.43
N MET A 74 6.93 5.87 -2.28
CA MET A 74 5.99 6.10 -1.20
C MET A 74 5.81 7.59 -0.99
N ASP A 75 4.62 7.98 -0.59
CA ASP A 75 4.33 9.34 -0.19
C ASP A 75 3.29 9.39 0.93
N GLU A 76 3.35 10.42 1.75
CA GLU A 76 2.30 10.67 2.73
C GLU A 76 1.04 11.20 2.04
N LEU A 77 -0.08 10.55 2.32
CA LEU A 77 -1.41 11.07 2.00
C LEU A 77 -2.41 10.65 3.09
N MET A 78 -2.77 11.62 3.93
CA MET A 78 -3.86 11.44 4.89
C MET A 78 -5.22 11.66 4.19
N TRP A 79 -6.24 10.88 4.56
CA TRP A 79 -7.61 11.11 4.11
C TRP A 79 -8.06 12.54 4.45
N GLY A 80 -8.73 13.20 3.50
CA GLY A 80 -9.14 14.60 3.65
C GLY A 80 -8.01 15.62 3.52
N ALA A 81 -6.83 15.25 3.00
CA ALA A 81 -5.76 16.18 2.68
C ALA A 81 -5.78 16.57 1.19
N GLU A 82 -6.78 17.35 0.76
CA GLU A 82 -7.02 17.67 -0.66
C GLU A 82 -5.82 18.39 -1.30
N LYS A 83 -5.20 19.32 -0.57
CA LYS A 83 -4.00 20.02 -1.07
C LYS A 83 -2.87 19.04 -1.37
N ARG A 84 -2.64 18.06 -0.49
CA ARG A 84 -1.61 17.04 -0.69
C ARG A 84 -1.94 16.14 -1.88
N ALA A 85 -3.21 15.76 -2.02
CA ALA A 85 -3.68 14.99 -3.18
C ALA A 85 -3.45 15.74 -4.50
N GLN A 86 -3.67 17.06 -4.52
CA GLN A 86 -3.40 17.91 -5.68
C GLN A 86 -1.91 17.98 -6.03
N GLU A 87 -1.03 18.07 -5.02
CA GLU A 87 0.43 18.08 -5.20
C GLU A 87 0.96 16.77 -5.81
N LEU A 88 0.33 15.62 -5.53
CA LEU A 88 0.69 14.32 -6.11
C LEU A 88 0.34 14.20 -7.60
N GLY A 89 -0.57 15.06 -8.08
CA GLY A 89 -1.01 15.12 -9.48
C GLY A 89 -2.04 14.05 -9.84
N THR A 90 -2.13 13.75 -11.14
CA THR A 90 -3.16 12.84 -11.70
C THR A 90 -2.64 11.43 -11.91
N PHE A 91 -3.52 10.45 -11.81
CA PHE A 91 -3.20 9.03 -11.97
C PHE A 91 -4.11 8.36 -13.00
N ASP A 92 -3.57 7.36 -13.69
CA ASP A 92 -4.33 6.56 -14.64
C ASP A 92 -5.25 5.59 -13.92
N VAL A 93 -4.76 5.03 -12.81
CA VAL A 93 -5.44 4.03 -11.99
C VAL A 93 -5.30 4.40 -10.51
N ILE A 94 -6.42 4.35 -9.80
CA ILE A 94 -6.47 4.44 -8.34
C ILE A 94 -6.84 3.05 -7.82
N VAL A 95 -6.04 2.51 -6.92
CA VAL A 95 -6.31 1.24 -6.25
C VAL A 95 -6.50 1.48 -4.75
N VAL A 96 -7.39 0.70 -4.15
CA VAL A 96 -7.76 0.82 -2.75
C VAL A 96 -8.24 -0.55 -2.27
N ALA A 97 -7.83 -0.95 -1.07
CA ALA A 97 -8.26 -2.21 -0.46
C ALA A 97 -8.71 -1.94 0.98
N ASP A 98 -9.96 -2.28 1.28
CA ASP A 98 -10.53 -2.21 2.63
C ASP A 98 -10.41 -0.84 3.34
N CYS A 99 -10.48 0.26 2.58
CA CYS A 99 -10.40 1.62 3.14
C CYS A 99 -11.75 2.26 3.45
N VAL A 100 -12.86 1.55 3.29
CA VAL A 100 -14.19 2.05 3.65
C VAL A 100 -14.48 1.70 5.11
N SER A 101 -14.06 2.58 6.02
CA SER A 101 -14.47 2.50 7.43
C SER A 101 -15.69 3.41 7.63
N PHE A 102 -16.86 2.83 7.86
CA PHE A 102 -18.08 3.59 8.13
C PHE A 102 -17.95 4.34 9.47
N SER A 103 -17.63 5.63 9.41
CA SER A 103 -17.72 6.55 10.55
C SER A 103 -19.14 7.07 10.77
N GLU A 104 -20.01 7.05 9.75
CA GLU A 104 -21.39 7.57 9.81
C GLU A 104 -22.33 6.83 10.78
N ARG A 105 -21.89 5.71 11.40
CA ARG A 105 -22.66 4.96 12.41
C ARG A 105 -22.02 4.93 13.79
N ARG A 106 -20.90 5.59 14.02
CA ARG A 106 -20.23 5.52 15.31
C ARG A 106 -20.42 6.83 16.05
N GLY A 107 -21.07 6.77 17.21
CA GLY A 107 -21.16 7.88 18.14
C GLY A 107 -19.77 8.37 18.60
N PRO A 108 -19.72 9.41 19.45
CA PRO A 108 -18.51 10.19 19.78
C PRO A 108 -17.32 9.38 20.36
N GLU A 109 -17.49 8.10 20.69
CA GLU A 109 -16.44 7.22 21.21
C GLU A 109 -15.44 6.72 20.15
N ALA A 110 -15.77 6.78 18.85
CA ALA A 110 -14.94 6.19 17.80
C ALA A 110 -13.76 7.06 17.32
N GLU A 111 -13.73 8.35 17.66
CA GLU A 111 -12.58 9.21 17.35
C GLU A 111 -11.34 8.85 18.17
N GLY A 112 -11.51 8.25 19.36
CA GLY A 112 -10.41 7.84 20.24
C GLY A 112 -9.74 6.50 19.90
N ALA A 113 -10.39 5.64 19.10
CA ALA A 113 -9.93 4.28 18.88
C ALA A 113 -8.75 4.16 17.89
N ASN A 114 -8.41 5.22 17.15
CA ASN A 114 -7.29 5.22 16.20
C ASN A 114 -5.97 5.76 16.81
N GLN A 115 -5.98 6.11 18.10
CA GLN A 115 -4.80 6.53 18.86
C GLN A 115 -4.26 5.42 19.80
N ALA A 116 -4.43 4.14 19.44
CA ALA A 116 -3.85 3.05 20.21
C ALA A 116 -2.34 3.31 20.40
N LYS A 117 -1.93 3.45 21.66
CA LYS A 117 -0.58 3.85 22.04
C LYS A 117 0.39 2.71 21.69
N PRO A 118 1.62 3.00 21.23
CA PRO A 118 2.61 1.99 20.83
C PRO A 118 2.86 0.87 21.87
N SER A 119 2.59 1.13 23.16
CA SER A 119 2.78 0.19 24.26
C SER A 119 1.88 -1.06 24.23
N GLU A 120 0.79 -1.08 23.48
CA GLU A 120 -0.13 -2.24 23.47
C GLU A 120 0.18 -3.28 22.38
N VAL A 121 1.01 -2.94 21.39
CA VAL A 121 1.35 -3.85 20.26
C VAL A 121 2.45 -4.85 20.63
N GLU A 122 3.37 -4.49 21.53
CA GLU A 122 4.49 -5.37 21.94
C GLU A 122 4.04 -6.60 22.74
N SER A 123 2.90 -6.53 23.44
CA SER A 123 2.41 -7.63 24.28
C SER A 123 1.75 -8.78 23.48
N ARG A 124 1.47 -8.60 22.18
CA ARG A 124 0.90 -9.66 21.33
C ARG A 124 1.95 -10.52 20.63
N HIS A 125 3.14 -10.00 20.35
CA HIS A 125 4.21 -10.75 19.68
C HIS A 125 4.93 -11.76 20.59
N ALA A 126 4.80 -11.67 21.91
CA ALA A 126 5.42 -12.59 22.86
C ALA A 126 4.70 -13.95 23.00
N ARG A 127 3.47 -14.11 22.48
CA ARG A 127 2.64 -15.32 22.72
C ARG A 127 2.65 -16.39 21.61
N HIS A 128 3.51 -16.26 20.61
CA HIS A 128 3.62 -17.25 19.52
C HIS A 128 5.03 -17.79 19.25
N ARG A 129 5.84 -17.97 20.30
CA ARG A 129 6.94 -18.96 20.26
C ARG A 129 6.47 -20.30 20.83
N GLY A 130 5.58 -20.96 20.09
CA GLY A 130 5.36 -22.40 20.24
C GLY A 130 6.65 -23.15 19.93
N LYS A 131 7.04 -24.06 20.82
CA LYS A 131 8.25 -24.89 20.73
C LYS A 131 8.32 -25.59 19.36
N ARG A 132 9.37 -25.31 18.58
CA ARG A 132 9.67 -26.09 17.36
C ARG A 132 10.30 -27.42 17.80
N ASP A 133 9.70 -28.52 17.37
CA ASP A 133 10.24 -29.87 17.49
C ASP A 133 11.41 -30.05 16.51
N PRO A 134 12.64 -30.35 16.99
CA PRO A 134 13.82 -30.47 16.14
C PRO A 134 13.84 -31.72 15.24
N SER A 135 12.84 -32.61 15.31
CA SER A 135 12.81 -33.86 14.55
C SER A 135 12.14 -33.77 13.16
N ARG A 136 11.47 -32.67 12.82
CA ARG A 136 10.83 -32.51 11.50
C ARG A 136 11.83 -32.01 10.46
N LYS A 137 12.56 -32.94 9.84
CA LYS A 137 13.21 -32.69 8.54
C LYS A 137 12.13 -32.66 7.45
N CYS A 138 11.98 -31.51 6.77
CA CYS A 138 11.19 -31.41 5.56
C CYS A 138 11.72 -32.42 4.52
N ARG A 139 10.80 -33.17 3.94
CA ARG A 139 11.01 -34.07 2.81
C ARG A 139 10.52 -33.37 1.54
#